data_AF-A0A351BCI3-F1
#
_entry.id   AF-A0A351BCI3-F1
#
_cell.length_a   1.000
_cell.length_b   1.000
_cell.length_c   1.000
_cell.angle_alpha   90.00
_cell.angle_beta   90.00
_cell.angle_gamma   90.00
#
_symmetry.space_group_name_H-M   'P 1'
#
loop_
_entity.id
_entity.type
_entity.pdbx_description
1 polymer ?
#
loop_
_entity_poly.entity_id
_entity_poly.type
_entity_poly.pdbx_seq_one_letter_code
_entity_poly.pdbx_strand_id
1 'polypeptide(L)'
;MKTVLFCLLTVLAGSLQAAEDARTLAPMPAAAAANLRTEMRASLLALNEILGLVAAGALRQAAEIAERELGVSAMGKHRSQPFDARPGPHMPPAMHAIGIDGHKAASEFARIAASGDREKTIAALPTLTSACVGCHYSYRLPQ
;
A
#
# COMPACT_ATOMS: atom_id res chain seq x y z
N MET A 1 -50.68 -48.15 13.38
CA MET A 1 -49.79 -47.64 14.45
C MET A 1 -48.37 -47.56 13.90
N LYS A 2 -47.72 -46.41 14.12
CA LYS A 2 -46.33 -46.03 13.76
C LYS A 2 -46.09 -45.74 12.28
N THR A 3 -46.20 -44.50 11.77
CA THR A 3 -45.27 -43.35 11.93
C THR A 3 -43.80 -43.78 11.78
N VAL A 4 -42.96 -43.19 10.93
CA VAL A 4 -42.69 -41.76 10.74
C VAL A 4 -42.13 -41.52 9.32
N LEU A 5 -42.72 -40.53 8.66
CA LEU A 5 -42.28 -39.84 7.46
C LEU A 5 -40.85 -39.28 7.66
N PHE A 6 -39.85 -39.83 6.96
CA PHE A 6 -38.48 -39.30 7.00
C PHE A 6 -38.41 -38.07 6.09
N CYS A 7 -38.59 -36.89 6.67
CA CYS A 7 -38.41 -35.60 6.01
C CYS A 7 -37.02 -35.51 5.39
N LEU A 8 -36.95 -35.43 4.06
CA LEU A 8 -35.79 -34.89 3.35
C LEU A 8 -35.65 -33.40 3.74
N LEU A 9 -34.84 -33.13 4.75
CA LEU A 9 -34.23 -31.82 4.97
C LEU A 9 -32.97 -31.76 4.12
N THR A 10 -33.13 -31.50 2.82
CA THR A 10 -32.04 -30.99 1.98
C THR A 10 -31.70 -29.61 2.50
N VAL A 11 -30.69 -29.54 3.36
CA VAL A 11 -30.05 -28.30 3.78
C VAL A 11 -29.56 -27.61 2.52
N LEU A 12 -30.24 -26.55 2.09
CA LEU A 12 -29.68 -25.53 1.20
C LEU A 12 -28.53 -24.87 1.99
N ALA A 13 -27.36 -25.50 1.99
CA ALA A 13 -26.13 -24.82 2.28
C ALA A 13 -25.89 -23.89 1.10
N GLY A 14 -26.52 -22.71 1.13
CA GLY A 14 -26.09 -21.60 0.30
C GLY A 14 -24.63 -21.37 0.63
N SER A 15 -23.75 -21.76 -0.28
CA SER A 15 -22.37 -21.34 -0.20
C SER A 15 -22.38 -19.81 -0.22
N LEU A 16 -22.20 -19.20 0.95
CA LEU A 16 -21.52 -17.90 1.00
C LEU A 16 -20.09 -18.16 0.51
N GLN A 17 -19.94 -18.35 -0.80
CA GLN A 17 -18.66 -18.13 -1.46
C GLN A 17 -18.43 -16.63 -1.35
N ALA A 18 -17.75 -16.23 -0.27
CA ALA A 18 -17.01 -14.98 -0.30
C ALA A 18 -16.19 -15.03 -1.58
N ALA A 19 -16.40 -14.04 -2.47
CA ALA A 19 -15.65 -13.96 -3.71
C ALA A 19 -14.16 -14.06 -3.34
N GLU A 20 -13.48 -15.06 -3.88
CA GLU A 20 -12.06 -15.24 -3.60
C GLU A 20 -11.32 -13.99 -4.08
N ASP A 21 -10.49 -13.42 -3.20
CA ASP A 21 -9.65 -12.30 -3.56
C ASP A 21 -8.63 -12.74 -4.61
N ALA A 22 -8.91 -12.38 -5.87
CA ALA A 22 -8.16 -12.78 -7.05
C ALA A 22 -6.75 -12.14 -7.13
N ARG A 23 -6.39 -11.26 -6.18
CA ARG A 23 -5.06 -10.66 -6.12
C ARG A 23 -3.99 -11.69 -5.79
N THR A 24 -2.79 -11.45 -6.30
CA THR A 24 -1.63 -12.31 -6.05
C THR A 24 -1.25 -12.23 -4.57
N LEU A 25 -1.19 -13.38 -3.89
CA LEU A 25 -0.68 -13.45 -2.52
C LEU A 25 0.83 -13.25 -2.56
N ALA A 26 1.33 -12.17 -1.95
CA ALA A 26 2.76 -11.93 -1.80
C ALA A 26 3.32 -12.82 -0.68
N PRO A 27 4.19 -13.81 -0.99
CA PRO A 27 4.68 -14.72 0.03
C PRO A 27 5.67 -14.00 0.95
N MET A 28 5.37 -13.89 2.24
CA MET A 28 6.32 -13.31 3.20
C MET A 28 6.07 -13.82 4.63
N PRO A 29 7.11 -13.85 5.49
CA PRO A 29 6.94 -14.15 6.91
C PRO A 29 6.03 -13.13 7.61
N ALA A 30 5.39 -13.55 8.71
CA ALA A 30 4.46 -12.71 9.47
C ALA A 30 5.09 -11.38 9.94
N ALA A 31 6.36 -11.41 10.36
CA ALA A 31 7.09 -10.21 10.79
C ALA A 31 7.26 -9.20 9.64
N ALA A 32 7.68 -9.65 8.45
CA ALA A 32 7.76 -8.82 7.26
C ALA A 32 6.40 -8.23 6.86
N ALA A 33 5.32 -9.04 6.89
CA ALA A 33 3.98 -8.55 6.59
C ALA A 33 3.50 -7.48 7.57
N ALA A 34 3.76 -7.65 8.87
CA ALA A 34 3.41 -6.68 9.89
C ALA A 34 4.19 -5.36 9.74
N ASN A 35 5.47 -5.44 9.41
CA ASN A 35 6.29 -4.26 9.13
C ASN A 35 5.79 -3.51 7.90
N LEU A 36 5.54 -4.22 6.80
CA LEU A 36 4.99 -3.61 5.58
C LEU A 36 3.64 -2.93 5.84
N ARG A 37 2.74 -3.55 6.60
CA ARG A 37 1.45 -2.93 7.00
C ARG A 37 1.64 -1.68 7.84
N THR A 38 2.67 -1.65 8.68
CA THR A 38 2.99 -0.49 9.49
C THR A 38 3.54 0.63 8.64
N GLU A 39 4.43 0.32 7.70
CA GLU A 39 4.94 1.25 6.71
C GLU A 39 3.80 1.83 5.85
N MET A 40 2.92 1.00 5.30
CA MET A 40 1.76 1.47 4.50
C MET A 40 0.86 2.44 5.27
N ARG A 41 0.60 2.19 6.56
CA ARG A 41 -0.19 3.11 7.40
C ARG A 41 0.53 4.44 7.64
N ALA A 42 1.84 4.39 7.87
CA ALA A 42 2.65 5.61 8.00
C ALA A 42 2.68 6.40 6.68
N SER A 43 2.78 5.71 5.54
CA SER A 43 2.72 6.34 4.23
C SER A 43 1.37 7.01 3.95
N LEU A 44 0.25 6.38 4.37
CA LEU A 44 -1.08 6.98 4.26
C LEU A 44 -1.21 8.26 5.13
N LEU A 45 -0.62 8.27 6.32
CA LEU A 45 -0.59 9.46 7.18
C LEU A 45 0.18 10.60 6.50
N ALA A 46 1.38 10.31 5.98
CA ALA A 46 2.21 11.28 5.26
C ALA A 46 1.50 11.81 4.00
N LEU A 47 0.84 10.94 3.23
CA LEU A 47 0.06 11.35 2.06
C LEU A 47 -1.04 12.34 2.44
N ASN A 48 -1.79 12.07 3.51
CA ASN A 48 -2.84 12.99 3.97
C ASN A 48 -2.27 14.35 4.38
N GLU A 49 -1.13 14.38 5.06
CA GLU A 49 -0.44 15.62 5.42
C GLU A 49 0.03 16.40 4.18
N ILE A 50 0.65 15.72 3.20
CA ILE A 50 1.07 16.31 1.93
C ILE A 50 -0.11 16.94 1.20
N LEU A 51 -1.25 16.24 1.11
CA LEU A 51 -2.47 16.76 0.47
C LEU A 51 -2.98 18.03 1.16
N GLY A 52 -2.98 18.05 2.50
CA GLY A 52 -3.35 19.24 3.28
C GLY A 52 -2.42 20.43 3.02
N LEU A 53 -1.10 20.18 2.98
CA LEU A 53 -0.10 21.21 2.70
C LEU A 53 -0.22 21.76 1.27
N VAL A 54 -0.45 20.90 0.28
CA VAL A 54 -0.69 21.33 -1.10
C VAL A 54 -1.96 22.18 -1.20
N ALA A 55 -3.05 21.76 -0.54
CA ALA A 55 -4.29 22.53 -0.48
C ALA A 55 -4.08 23.92 0.14
N ALA A 56 -3.26 24.00 1.19
CA ALA A 56 -2.89 25.26 1.86
C ALA A 56 -1.86 26.11 1.10
N GLY A 57 -1.30 25.63 -0.02
CA GLY A 57 -0.23 26.32 -0.76
C GLY A 57 1.15 26.23 -0.11
N ALA A 58 1.31 25.39 0.92
CA ALA A 58 2.55 25.17 1.65
C ALA A 58 3.48 24.17 0.93
N LEU A 59 3.81 24.47 -0.34
CA LEU A 59 4.41 23.48 -1.26
C LEU A 59 5.82 23.02 -0.86
N ARG A 60 6.65 23.92 -0.30
CA ARG A 60 7.98 23.53 0.21
C ARG A 60 7.90 22.57 1.41
N GLN A 61 6.94 22.78 2.30
CA GLN A 61 6.69 21.85 3.41
C GLN A 61 6.16 20.52 2.87
N ALA A 62 5.23 20.55 1.91
CA ALA A 62 4.76 19.34 1.24
C ALA A 62 5.91 18.54 0.60
N ALA A 63 6.88 19.22 0.00
CA ALA A 63 8.09 18.60 -0.56
C ALA A 63 8.94 17.92 0.52
N GLU A 64 9.19 18.58 1.65
CA GLU A 64 9.97 18.02 2.77
C GLU A 64 9.33 16.76 3.34
N ILE A 65 8.00 16.76 3.54
CA ILE A 65 7.27 15.57 3.99
C ILE A 65 7.34 14.45 2.94
N ALA A 66 7.11 14.78 1.66
CA ALA A 66 7.13 13.80 0.58
C ALA A 66 8.48 13.09 0.47
N GLU A 67 9.59 13.84 0.48
CA GLU A 67 10.93 13.23 0.41
C GLU A 67 11.24 12.40 1.66
N ARG A 68 11.00 12.96 2.86
CA ARG A 68 11.40 12.33 4.11
C ARG A 68 10.60 11.05 4.41
N GLU A 69 9.30 11.05 4.15
CA GLU A 69 8.41 9.95 4.56
C GLU A 69 8.12 8.95 3.43
N LEU A 70 8.15 9.40 2.17
CA LEU A 70 7.77 8.57 1.01
C LEU A 70 8.88 8.44 -0.02
N GLY A 71 9.82 9.39 -0.08
CA GLY A 71 10.87 9.45 -1.09
C GLY A 71 11.92 8.36 -0.96
N VAL A 72 12.95 8.45 -1.82
CA VAL A 72 14.13 7.58 -1.79
C VAL A 72 14.85 7.65 -0.44
N SER A 73 14.79 8.78 0.27
CA SER A 73 15.32 8.90 1.63
C SER A 73 14.66 7.96 2.65
N ALA A 74 13.38 7.60 2.44
CA ALA A 74 12.66 6.63 3.28
C ALA A 74 12.91 5.17 2.87
N MET A 75 13.47 4.95 1.67
CA MET A 75 13.63 3.61 1.11
C MET A 75 14.56 2.73 1.96
N GLY A 76 14.14 1.49 2.18
CA GLY A 76 14.94 0.53 2.95
C GLY A 76 14.90 0.77 4.46
N LYS A 77 13.85 1.41 4.99
CA LYS A 77 13.60 1.64 6.42
C LYS A 77 13.82 0.41 7.31
N HIS A 78 13.55 -0.79 6.78
CA HIS A 78 13.67 -2.06 7.50
C HIS A 78 15.02 -2.78 7.30
N ARG A 79 15.99 -2.21 6.56
CA ARG A 79 17.24 -2.91 6.14
C ARG A 79 18.10 -3.43 7.28
N SER A 80 18.01 -2.83 8.48
CA SER A 80 18.78 -3.23 9.67
C SER A 80 18.12 -4.34 10.48
N GLN A 81 16.85 -4.68 10.22
CA GLN A 81 16.13 -5.72 10.95
C GLN A 81 16.61 -7.13 10.56
N PRO A 82 16.24 -8.18 11.29
CA PRO A 82 16.43 -9.56 10.85
C PRO A 82 15.81 -9.85 9.46
N PHE A 83 16.37 -10.78 8.68
CA PHE A 83 15.98 -11.01 7.29
C PHE A 83 14.49 -11.36 7.11
N ASP A 84 13.93 -12.14 8.03
CA ASP A 84 12.52 -12.53 8.08
C ASP A 84 11.56 -11.35 8.38
N ALA A 85 12.07 -10.28 8.98
CA ALA A 85 11.32 -9.06 9.27
C ALA A 85 11.42 -8.00 8.15
N ARG A 86 12.30 -8.17 7.16
CA ARG A 86 12.47 -7.22 6.04
C ARG A 86 11.44 -7.49 4.95
N PRO A 87 10.54 -6.56 4.59
CA PRO A 87 9.55 -6.81 3.54
C PRO A 87 10.16 -7.05 2.15
N GLY A 88 11.06 -6.16 1.71
CA GLY A 88 11.58 -6.11 0.33
C GLY A 88 12.11 -7.45 -0.22
N PRO A 89 12.97 -8.19 0.51
CA PRO A 89 13.51 -9.47 0.05
C PRO A 89 12.47 -10.57 -0.23
N HIS A 90 11.27 -10.49 0.36
CA HIS A 90 10.23 -11.51 0.17
C HIS A 90 9.19 -11.11 -0.89
N MET A 91 9.19 -9.85 -1.34
CA MET A 91 8.23 -9.40 -2.34
C MET A 91 8.48 -10.07 -3.70
N PRO A 92 7.42 -10.44 -4.45
CA PRO A 92 7.55 -10.78 -5.86
C PRO A 92 8.28 -9.65 -6.63
N PRO A 93 9.12 -9.96 -7.63
CA PRO A 93 9.94 -8.95 -8.31
C PRO A 93 9.14 -7.73 -8.81
N ALA A 94 7.96 -7.95 -9.38
CA ALA A 94 7.09 -6.87 -9.86
C ALA A 94 6.50 -6.03 -8.70
N MET A 95 6.16 -6.63 -7.57
CA MET A 95 5.72 -5.90 -6.37
C MET A 95 6.86 -5.05 -5.80
N HIS A 96 8.07 -5.61 -5.73
CA HIS A 96 9.24 -4.89 -5.25
C HIS A 96 9.58 -3.69 -6.14
N ALA A 97 9.48 -3.86 -7.47
CA ALA A 97 9.66 -2.78 -8.42
C ALA A 97 8.64 -1.65 -8.21
N ILE A 98 7.36 -1.97 -7.99
CA ILE A 98 6.32 -0.98 -7.66
C ILE A 98 6.70 -0.17 -6.41
N GLY A 99 7.22 -0.82 -5.36
CA GLY A 99 7.67 -0.13 -4.16
C GLY A 99 8.83 0.83 -4.42
N ILE A 100 9.85 0.37 -5.15
CA ILE A 100 11.01 1.18 -5.55
C ILE A 100 10.58 2.39 -6.39
N ASP A 101 9.71 2.17 -7.37
CA ASP A 101 9.25 3.24 -8.26
C ASP A 101 8.32 4.22 -7.54
N GLY A 102 7.57 3.76 -6.53
CA GLY A 102 6.84 4.63 -5.61
C GLY A 102 7.74 5.61 -4.86
N HIS A 103 8.86 5.14 -4.31
CA HIS A 103 9.84 6.01 -3.66
C HIS A 103 10.44 7.04 -4.63
N LYS A 104 10.80 6.63 -5.85
CA LYS A 104 11.31 7.56 -6.87
C LYS A 104 10.26 8.60 -7.27
N ALA A 105 9.00 8.18 -7.45
CA ALA A 105 7.92 9.08 -7.79
C ALA A 105 7.66 10.12 -6.69
N ALA A 106 7.75 9.72 -5.42
CA ALA A 106 7.64 10.64 -4.28
C ALA A 106 8.80 11.65 -4.24
N SER A 107 10.04 11.23 -4.52
CA SER A 107 11.17 12.15 -4.64
C SER A 107 11.03 13.14 -5.80
N GLU A 108 10.49 12.69 -6.94
CA GLU A 108 10.21 13.57 -8.06
C GLU A 108 9.09 14.57 -7.74
N PHE A 109 8.02 14.11 -7.08
CA PHE A 109 6.98 15.00 -6.55
C PHE A 109 7.58 16.05 -5.60
N ALA A 110 8.46 15.63 -4.67
CA ALA A 110 9.11 16.54 -3.74
C ALA A 110 9.91 17.62 -4.47
N ARG A 111 10.66 17.24 -5.51
CA ARG A 111 11.41 18.20 -6.35
C ARG A 111 10.48 19.20 -7.05
N ILE A 112 9.34 18.73 -7.58
CA ILE A 112 8.34 19.60 -8.22
C ILE A 112 7.73 20.55 -7.18
N ALA A 113 7.29 20.05 -6.04
CA ALA A 113 6.69 20.85 -4.97
C ALA A 113 7.66 21.90 -4.40
N ALA A 114 8.95 21.56 -4.28
CA ALA A 114 9.99 22.47 -3.83
C ALA A 114 10.19 23.68 -4.76
N SER A 115 9.83 23.56 -6.05
CA SER A 115 9.89 24.68 -7.00
C SER A 115 8.90 25.80 -6.67
N GLY A 116 7.85 25.51 -5.90
CA GLY A 116 6.77 26.45 -5.59
C GLY A 116 5.73 26.62 -6.70
N ASP A 117 5.84 25.88 -7.81
CA ASP A 117 4.85 25.89 -8.89
C ASP A 117 3.62 25.07 -8.49
N ARG A 118 2.54 25.74 -8.12
CA ARG A 118 1.31 25.12 -7.62
C ARG A 118 0.64 24.24 -8.66
N GLU A 119 0.55 24.68 -9.90
CA GLU A 119 -0.13 23.93 -10.96
C GLU A 119 0.63 22.66 -11.30
N LYS A 120 1.97 22.73 -11.39
CA LYS A 120 2.79 21.52 -11.55
C LYS A 120 2.70 20.58 -10.36
N THR A 121 2.64 21.12 -9.14
CA THR A 121 2.51 20.31 -7.93
C THR A 121 1.18 19.56 -7.91
N ILE A 122 0.08 20.23 -8.23
CA ILE A 122 -1.25 19.60 -8.33
C ILE A 122 -1.27 18.55 -9.44
N ALA A 123 -0.70 18.86 -10.61
CA ALA A 123 -0.61 17.91 -11.72
C ALA A 123 0.21 16.66 -11.37
N ALA A 124 1.15 16.76 -10.43
CA ALA A 124 1.96 15.65 -9.96
C ALA A 124 1.29 14.80 -8.86
N LEU A 125 0.19 15.23 -8.24
CA LEU A 125 -0.46 14.48 -7.16
C LEU A 125 -0.80 13.01 -7.48
N PRO A 126 -1.25 12.64 -8.71
CA PRO A 126 -1.50 11.25 -9.04
C PRO A 126 -0.27 10.35 -8.96
N THR A 127 0.95 10.90 -9.06
CA THR A 127 2.19 10.10 -8.99
C THR A 127 2.41 9.56 -7.58
N LEU A 128 2.03 10.31 -6.53
CA LEU A 128 2.17 9.92 -5.12
C LEU A 128 1.36 8.68 -4.75
N THR A 129 0.25 8.41 -5.45
CA THR A 129 -0.64 7.29 -5.14
C THR A 129 -0.49 6.12 -6.12
N SER A 130 0.27 6.29 -7.20
CA SER A 130 0.43 5.28 -8.27
C SER A 130 0.87 3.91 -7.74
N ALA A 131 1.88 3.87 -6.85
CA ALA A 131 2.36 2.64 -6.23
C ALA A 131 1.32 2.03 -5.27
N CYS A 132 0.58 2.85 -4.51
CA CYS A 132 -0.50 2.39 -3.65
C CYS A 132 -1.59 1.69 -4.47
N VAL A 133 -2.02 2.33 -5.58
CA VAL A 133 -3.03 1.76 -6.49
C VAL A 133 -2.51 0.48 -7.13
N GLY A 134 -1.32 0.50 -7.72
CA GLY A 134 -0.74 -0.67 -8.39
C GLY A 134 -0.57 -1.87 -7.46
N CYS A 135 -0.07 -1.63 -6.25
CA CYS A 135 0.12 -2.67 -5.24
C CYS A 135 -1.22 -3.21 -4.73
N HIS A 136 -2.15 -2.34 -4.31
CA HIS A 136 -3.42 -2.76 -3.73
C HIS A 136 -4.37 -3.41 -4.75
N TYR A 137 -4.23 -3.05 -6.03
CA TYR A 137 -4.98 -3.68 -7.12
C TYR A 137 -4.46 -5.08 -7.46
N SER A 138 -3.14 -5.30 -7.34
CA SER A 138 -2.50 -6.53 -7.84
C SER A 138 -2.20 -7.56 -6.76
N TYR A 139 -1.97 -7.12 -5.51
CA TYR A 139 -1.44 -7.96 -4.44
C TYR A 139 -2.29 -7.92 -3.18
N ARG A 140 -2.21 -9.02 -2.44
CA ARG A 140 -2.66 -9.13 -1.05
C ARG A 140 -1.53 -9.67 -0.18
N LEU A 141 -1.51 -9.25 1.09
CA LEU A 141 -0.54 -9.72 2.07
C LEU A 141 -1.08 -10.93 2.84
N PRO A 142 -0.21 -11.82 3.33
CA PRO A 142 -0.62 -12.91 4.21
C PRO A 142 -1.17 -12.32 5.49
N GLN A 143 -2.33 -12.82 5.96
CA GLN A 143 -2.99 -12.33 7.16
C GLN A 143 -2.07 -12.46 8.38
#